data_AF-A0A951X6C8-F1
#
_entry.id   AF-A0A951X6C8-F1
#
_cell.length_a   1.000
_cell.length_b   1.000
_cell.length_c   1.000
_cell.angle_alpha   90.00
_cell.angle_beta   90.00
_cell.angle_gamma   90.00
#
_symmetry.space_group_name_H-M   'P 1'
#
loop_
_entity.id
_entity.type
_entity.pdbx_description
1 polymer ?
#
loop_
_entity_poly.entity_id
_entity_poly.type
_entity_poly.pdbx_seq_one_letter_code
_entity_poly.pdbx_strand_id
1 'polypeptide(L)'
;LYQQTPEFQKVNYAMTLDEYRRIFYIEYLHRLIARVAGLVVILPLAFFVVKGVIPWRRSGIYLLIALLFVFQGYLGWYMVSSGLVDRPMVSPYRLTIHLLMALLVLGLTFWALLNRRYGRSLPGQSRSRYTFAWSIALLVFLIVQIGYGGLVAGMKAGHIS
;
A
#
# COMPACT_ATOMS: atom_id res chain seq x y z
N LEU A 1 -16.91 -13.60 19.57
CA LEU A 1 -15.89 -13.90 18.53
C LEU A 1 -14.49 -13.37 18.91
N TYR A 2 -14.30 -12.09 19.25
CA TYR A 2 -12.96 -11.56 19.60
C TYR A 2 -12.29 -12.28 20.78
N GLN A 3 -13.04 -12.52 21.88
CA GLN A 3 -12.51 -13.21 23.07
C GLN A 3 -12.08 -14.67 22.83
N GLN A 4 -12.49 -15.24 21.70
CA GLN A 4 -12.10 -16.60 21.29
C GLN A 4 -10.86 -16.61 20.41
N THR A 5 -10.31 -15.43 20.06
CA THR A 5 -9.12 -15.34 19.21
C THR A 5 -7.84 -15.62 20.01
N PRO A 6 -6.80 -16.18 19.37
CA PRO A 6 -5.48 -16.33 20.01
C PRO A 6 -4.89 -15.00 20.47
N GLU A 7 -5.23 -13.89 19.82
CA GLU A 7 -4.74 -12.56 20.17
C GLU A 7 -5.30 -12.08 21.52
N PHE A 8 -6.60 -12.24 21.76
CA PHE A 8 -7.18 -11.97 23.07
C PHE A 8 -6.62 -12.91 24.13
N GLN A 9 -6.59 -14.22 23.86
CA GLN A 9 -6.20 -15.22 24.86
C GLN A 9 -4.72 -15.14 25.27
N LYS A 10 -3.81 -14.79 24.34
CA LYS A 10 -2.36 -14.85 24.58
C LYS A 10 -1.72 -13.48 24.82
N VAL A 11 -2.29 -12.39 24.29
CA VAL A 11 -1.64 -11.07 24.29
C VAL A 11 -2.50 -10.03 25.00
N ASN A 12 -3.79 -9.95 24.65
CA ASN A 12 -4.68 -8.86 25.08
C ASN A 12 -5.77 -9.32 26.06
N TYR A 13 -5.46 -10.27 26.95
CA TYR A 13 -6.46 -10.94 27.82
C TYR A 13 -7.15 -9.98 28.81
N ALA A 14 -6.49 -8.86 29.14
CA ALA A 14 -7.02 -7.82 30.01
C ALA A 14 -7.77 -6.71 29.24
N MET A 15 -7.81 -6.76 27.90
CA MET A 15 -8.41 -5.72 27.08
C MET A 15 -9.93 -5.73 27.19
N THR A 16 -10.51 -4.56 27.42
CA THR A 16 -11.96 -4.38 27.46
C THR A 16 -12.56 -4.41 26.05
N LEU A 17 -13.87 -4.71 25.94
CA LEU A 17 -14.57 -4.66 24.66
C LEU A 17 -14.60 -3.27 24.04
N ASP A 18 -14.59 -2.21 24.85
CA ASP A 18 -14.58 -0.84 24.38
C ASP A 18 -13.22 -0.43 23.80
N GLU A 19 -12.12 -0.86 24.40
CA GLU A 19 -10.79 -0.68 23.82
C GLU A 19 -10.68 -1.43 22.49
N TYR A 20 -11.15 -2.67 22.44
CA TYR A 20 -11.13 -3.46 21.21
C TYR A 20 -11.94 -2.80 20.09
N ARG A 21 -13.13 -2.28 20.41
CA ARG A 21 -14.00 -1.60 19.43
C ARG A 21 -13.29 -0.45 18.73
N ARG A 22 -12.48 0.34 19.44
CA ARG A 22 -11.74 1.47 18.85
C ARG A 22 -10.78 0.99 17.75
N ILE A 23 -10.00 -0.05 18.04
CA ILE A 23 -9.05 -0.63 17.07
C ILE A 23 -9.82 -1.28 15.91
N PHE A 24 -10.85 -2.07 16.24
CA PHE A 24 -11.67 -2.77 15.25
C PHE A 24 -12.30 -1.81 14.23
N TYR A 25 -12.86 -0.68 14.66
CA TYR A 25 -13.51 0.26 13.75
C TYR A 25 -12.53 0.90 12.77
N ILE A 26 -11.33 1.26 13.21
CA ILE A 26 -10.29 1.81 12.32
C ILE A 26 -9.87 0.78 11.28
N GLU A 27 -9.62 -0.46 11.70
CA GLU A 27 -9.27 -1.52 10.76
C GLU A 27 -10.41 -1.87 9.80
N TYR A 28 -11.65 -1.93 10.31
CA TYR A 28 -12.83 -2.18 9.50
C TYR A 28 -13.02 -1.09 8.45
N LEU A 29 -12.92 0.18 8.86
CA LEU A 29 -13.04 1.32 7.97
C LEU A 29 -11.92 1.31 6.92
N HIS A 30 -10.68 1.05 7.31
CA HIS A 30 -9.56 0.91 6.38
C HIS A 30 -9.81 -0.18 5.33
N ARG A 31 -10.28 -1.38 5.76
CA ARG A 31 -10.65 -2.48 4.85
C ARG A 31 -11.82 -2.12 3.94
N LEU A 32 -12.82 -1.41 4.46
CA LEU A 32 -13.96 -0.94 3.68
C LEU A 32 -13.52 0.06 2.60
N ILE A 33 -12.70 1.05 2.96
CA ILE A 33 -12.13 2.03 2.03
C ILE A 33 -11.33 1.33 0.94
N ALA A 34 -10.49 0.36 1.29
CA ALA A 34 -9.70 -0.40 0.31
C ALA A 34 -10.59 -1.15 -0.70
N ARG A 35 -11.70 -1.76 -0.26
CA ARG A 35 -12.66 -2.44 -1.14
C ARG A 35 -13.38 -1.46 -2.07
N VAL A 36 -13.87 -0.35 -1.53
CA VAL A 36 -14.55 0.69 -2.32
C VAL A 36 -13.59 1.31 -3.34
N ALA A 37 -12.35 1.60 -2.94
CA ALA A 37 -11.31 2.08 -3.85
C ALA A 37 -11.03 1.07 -4.98
N GLY A 38 -10.97 -0.23 -4.65
CA GLY A 38 -10.85 -1.29 -5.66
C GLY A 38 -11.97 -1.25 -6.69
N LEU A 39 -13.23 -1.12 -6.25
CA LEU A 39 -14.38 -1.02 -7.15
C LEU A 39 -14.32 0.24 -8.03
N VAL A 40 -13.98 1.39 -7.45
CA VAL A 40 -13.92 2.69 -8.14
C VAL A 40 -12.74 2.76 -9.12
N VAL A 41 -11.66 2.01 -8.90
CA VAL A 41 -10.52 1.95 -9.83
C VAL A 41 -10.76 0.89 -10.91
N ILE A 42 -11.16 -0.31 -10.53
CA ILE A 42 -11.19 -1.47 -11.44
C ILE A 42 -12.39 -1.40 -12.38
N LEU A 43 -13.60 -1.07 -11.89
CA LEU A 43 -14.81 -1.09 -12.72
C LEU A 43 -14.76 -0.04 -13.85
N PRO A 44 -14.45 1.24 -13.59
CA PRO A 44 -14.37 2.23 -14.66
C PRO A 44 -13.22 1.94 -15.62
N LEU A 45 -12.07 1.46 -15.14
CA LEU A 45 -10.96 1.09 -16.00
C LEU A 45 -11.34 -0.05 -16.95
N ALA A 46 -11.95 -1.11 -16.43
CA ALA A 46 -12.44 -2.22 -17.24
C ALA A 46 -13.44 -1.73 -18.30
N PHE A 47 -14.40 -0.90 -17.90
CA PHE A 47 -15.37 -0.30 -18.81
C PHE A 47 -14.69 0.53 -19.92
N PHE A 48 -13.76 1.43 -19.59
CA PHE A 48 -13.09 2.28 -20.57
C PHE A 48 -12.17 1.52 -21.52
N VAL A 49 -11.55 0.44 -21.06
CA VAL A 49 -10.72 -0.42 -21.92
C VAL A 49 -11.60 -1.24 -22.87
N VAL A 50 -12.67 -1.87 -22.37
CA VAL A 50 -13.60 -2.69 -23.19
C VAL A 50 -14.33 -1.83 -24.22
N LYS A 51 -14.73 -0.61 -23.86
CA LYS A 51 -15.39 0.33 -24.78
C LYS A 51 -14.42 1.05 -25.73
N GLY A 52 -13.11 0.79 -25.62
CA GLY A 52 -12.10 1.44 -26.47
C GLY A 52 -11.95 2.94 -26.22
N VAL A 53 -12.52 3.49 -25.14
CA VAL A 53 -12.39 4.90 -24.75
C VAL A 53 -10.93 5.24 -24.47
N ILE A 54 -10.19 4.29 -23.88
CA ILE A 54 -8.74 4.35 -23.75
C ILE A 54 -8.14 3.42 -24.80
N PRO A 55 -7.37 3.92 -25.79
CA PRO A 55 -6.69 3.08 -26.76
C PRO A 55 -5.77 2.07 -26.06
N TRP A 56 -5.76 0.81 -26.51
CA TRP A 56 -4.96 -0.27 -25.91
C TRP A 56 -3.47 0.10 -25.74
N ARG A 57 -2.90 0.80 -26.72
CA ARG A 57 -1.50 1.28 -26.67
C ARG A 57 -1.21 2.24 -25.51
N ARG A 58 -2.25 2.88 -24.94
CA ARG A 58 -2.15 3.84 -23.83
C ARG A 58 -2.72 3.29 -22.51
N SER A 59 -3.33 2.11 -22.51
CA SER A 59 -3.93 1.52 -21.30
C SER A 59 -2.92 0.83 -20.39
N GLY A 60 -1.73 0.48 -20.89
CA GLY A 60 -0.75 -0.34 -20.18
C GLY A 60 -0.41 0.13 -18.77
N ILE A 61 -0.16 1.43 -18.56
CA ILE A 61 0.14 1.98 -17.22
C ILE A 61 -1.04 1.86 -16.26
N TYR A 62 -2.27 2.07 -16.75
CA TYR A 62 -3.48 1.98 -15.92
C TYR A 62 -3.78 0.53 -15.55
N LEU A 63 -3.58 -0.41 -16.49
CA LEU A 63 -3.70 -1.85 -16.25
C LEU A 63 -2.66 -2.33 -15.23
N LEU A 64 -1.41 -1.87 -15.34
CA LEU A 64 -0.36 -2.17 -14.36
C LEU A 64 -0.75 -1.67 -12.97
N ILE A 65 -1.21 -0.43 -12.84
CA ILE A 65 -1.66 0.14 -11.55
C ILE A 65 -2.81 -0.69 -10.97
N ALA A 66 -3.81 -1.07 -11.79
CA ALA A 66 -4.92 -1.89 -11.32
C ALA A 66 -4.47 -3.29 -10.85
N LEU A 67 -3.55 -3.93 -11.58
CA LEU A 67 -2.97 -5.20 -11.18
C LEU A 67 -2.21 -5.09 -9.84
N LEU A 68 -1.37 -4.06 -9.70
CA LEU A 68 -0.63 -3.81 -8.46
C LEU A 68 -1.57 -3.48 -7.30
N PHE A 69 -2.69 -2.79 -7.55
CA PHE A 69 -3.71 -2.51 -6.53
C PHE A 69 -4.39 -3.80 -6.04
N VAL A 70 -4.72 -4.73 -6.94
CA VAL A 70 -5.24 -6.05 -6.56
C VAL A 70 -4.20 -6.85 -5.76
N PHE A 71 -2.94 -6.84 -6.23
CA PHE A 71 -1.84 -7.50 -5.51
C PHE A 71 -1.61 -6.88 -4.13
N GLN A 72 -1.80 -5.57 -3.98
CA GLN A 72 -1.74 -4.88 -2.70
C GLN A 72 -2.81 -5.37 -1.71
N GLY A 73 -4.03 -5.61 -2.20
CA GLY A 73 -5.10 -6.26 -1.41
C GLY A 73 -4.72 -7.67 -0.95
N TYR A 74 -4.11 -8.45 -1.85
CA TYR A 74 -3.56 -9.78 -1.50
C TYR A 74 -2.48 -9.68 -0.42
N LEU A 75 -1.54 -8.75 -0.53
CA LEU A 75 -0.50 -8.54 0.50
C LEU A 75 -1.11 -8.14 1.84
N GLY A 76 -2.18 -7.33 1.85
CA GLY A 76 -2.90 -6.96 3.07
C GLY A 76 -3.54 -8.18 3.76
N TRP A 77 -4.10 -9.11 2.99
CA TRP A 77 -4.58 -10.39 3.52
C TRP A 77 -3.44 -11.28 4.02
N TYR A 78 -2.37 -11.42 3.22
CA TYR A 78 -1.18 -12.20 3.59
C TYR A 78 -0.51 -11.71 4.87
N MET A 79 -0.54 -10.39 5.11
CA MET A 79 -0.03 -9.76 6.32
C MET A 79 -0.72 -10.27 7.58
N VAL A 80 -2.04 -10.46 7.54
CA VAL A 80 -2.85 -10.86 8.71
C VAL A 80 -3.16 -12.35 8.78
N SER A 81 -2.91 -13.12 7.71
CA SER A 81 -3.34 -14.51 7.60
C SER A 81 -2.74 -15.45 8.65
N SER A 82 -1.50 -15.22 9.10
CA SER A 82 -0.86 -16.03 10.15
C SER A 82 -1.41 -15.76 11.56
N GLY A 83 -2.04 -14.59 11.75
CA GLY A 83 -2.65 -14.15 13.01
C GLY A 83 -3.87 -14.97 13.41
N LEU A 84 -4.55 -15.56 12.42
CA LEU A 84 -5.86 -16.19 12.59
C LEU A 84 -5.82 -17.64 13.08
N VAL A 85 -4.64 -18.28 13.08
CA VAL A 85 -4.49 -19.71 13.38
C VAL A 85 -3.53 -19.94 14.54
N ASP A 86 -2.27 -19.52 14.42
CA ASP A 86 -1.22 -19.96 15.35
C ASP A 86 -0.56 -18.82 16.15
N ARG A 87 -0.18 -17.74 15.47
CA ARG A 87 0.68 -16.69 16.01
C ARG A 87 0.02 -15.32 15.86
N PRO A 88 -0.48 -14.70 16.95
CA PRO A 88 -1.22 -13.44 16.88
C PRO A 88 -0.36 -12.22 16.51
N MET A 89 0.84 -12.41 15.95
CA MET A 89 1.75 -11.35 15.55
C MET A 89 1.91 -11.30 14.03
N VAL A 90 1.80 -10.08 13.49
CA VAL A 90 2.15 -9.77 12.11
C VAL A 90 3.66 -9.78 11.97
N SER A 91 4.19 -10.51 10.98
CA SER A 91 5.63 -10.49 10.70
C SER A 91 6.07 -9.11 10.23
N PRO A 92 7.20 -8.56 10.74
CA PRO A 92 7.72 -7.26 10.32
C PRO A 92 7.93 -7.18 8.81
N TYR A 93 8.40 -8.27 8.20
CA TYR A 93 8.60 -8.35 6.75
C TYR A 93 7.31 -8.18 5.96
N ARG A 94 6.20 -8.78 6.42
CA ARG A 94 4.91 -8.69 5.72
C ARG A 94 4.33 -7.27 5.80
N LEU A 95 4.44 -6.64 6.97
CA LEU A 95 4.06 -5.25 7.18
C LEU A 95 4.86 -4.31 6.26
N THR A 96 6.20 -4.45 6.26
CA THR A 96 7.08 -3.59 5.45
C THR A 96 6.82 -3.76 3.96
N ILE A 97 6.67 -5.00 3.47
CA ILE A 97 6.39 -5.25 2.04
C ILE A 97 5.03 -4.68 1.64
N HIS A 98 4.00 -4.84 2.49
CA HIS A 98 2.68 -4.25 2.24
C HIS A 98 2.75 -2.71 2.19
N LEU A 99 3.49 -2.08 3.11
CA LEU A 99 3.67 -0.62 3.12
C LEU A 99 4.39 -0.12 1.87
N LEU A 100 5.54 -0.72 1.53
CA LEU A 100 6.32 -0.32 0.36
C LEU A 100 5.54 -0.50 -0.94
N MET A 101 4.76 -1.58 -1.06
CA MET A 101 3.88 -1.79 -2.20
C MET A 101 2.74 -0.77 -2.25
N ALA A 102 2.16 -0.37 -1.11
CA ALA A 102 1.16 0.71 -1.05
C ALA A 102 1.72 2.01 -1.64
N LEU A 103 2.94 2.36 -1.23
CA LEU A 103 3.64 3.56 -1.66
C LEU A 103 4.05 3.48 -3.13
N LEU A 104 4.42 2.31 -3.63
CA LEU A 104 4.68 2.09 -5.05
C LEU A 104 3.43 2.36 -5.89
N VAL A 105 2.28 1.79 -5.50
CA VAL A 105 1.00 2.02 -6.21
C VAL A 105 0.60 3.49 -6.18
N LEU A 106 0.72 4.14 -5.02
CA LEU A 106 0.47 5.58 -4.86
C LEU A 106 1.39 6.41 -5.75
N GLY A 107 2.69 6.12 -5.72
CA GLY A 107 3.72 6.81 -6.51
C GLY A 107 3.51 6.65 -8.00
N LEU A 108 3.20 5.44 -8.48
CA LEU A 108 2.88 5.18 -9.90
C LEU A 108 1.60 5.89 -10.34
N THR A 109 0.57 5.91 -9.50
CA THR A 109 -0.69 6.62 -9.79
C THR A 109 -0.46 8.12 -9.88
N PHE A 110 0.27 8.69 -8.93
CA PHE A 110 0.62 10.10 -8.91
C PHE A 110 1.51 10.47 -10.10
N TRP A 111 2.51 9.63 -10.42
CA TRP A 111 3.36 9.80 -11.59
C TRP A 111 2.55 9.77 -12.89
N ALA A 112 1.61 8.82 -13.04
CA ALA A 112 0.74 8.74 -14.21
C ALA A 112 -0.15 9.99 -14.37
N LEU A 113 -0.65 10.54 -13.26
CA LEU A 113 -1.39 11.80 -13.25
C LEU A 113 -0.51 12.98 -13.70
N LEU A 114 0.67 13.14 -13.10
CA LEU A 114 1.60 14.22 -13.44
C LEU A 114 2.08 14.12 -14.88
N ASN A 115 2.44 12.93 -15.36
CA ASN A 115 2.85 12.72 -16.73
C ASN A 115 1.72 13.06 -17.72
N ARG A 116 0.46 12.80 -17.36
CA ARG A 116 -0.69 13.19 -18.20
C ARG A 116 -0.96 14.70 -18.18
N ARG A 117 -0.75 15.38 -17.06
CA ARG A 117 -0.98 16.83 -16.92
C ARG A 117 0.18 17.68 -17.46
N TYR A 118 1.41 17.24 -17.25
CA TYR A 118 2.63 18.03 -17.47
C TYR A 118 3.69 17.33 -18.34
N GLY A 119 3.47 16.08 -18.79
CA GLY A 119 4.46 15.29 -19.52
C GLY A 119 4.78 15.78 -20.94
N ARG A 120 4.29 16.96 -21.34
CA ARG A 120 4.79 17.66 -22.52
C ARG A 120 6.07 18.38 -22.12
N SER A 121 7.21 17.76 -22.39
CA SER A 121 8.51 18.43 -22.29
C SER A 121 8.48 19.69 -23.15
N LEU A 122 8.79 20.84 -22.57
CA LEU A 122 9.03 22.05 -23.36
C LEU A 122 10.27 21.80 -24.24
N PRO A 123 10.25 22.17 -25.54
CA PRO A 123 11.43 22.12 -26.38
C PRO A 123 12.59 22.87 -25.70
N GLY A 124 13.74 22.23 -25.55
CA GLY A 124 14.94 22.84 -24.95
C GLY A 124 15.21 22.55 -23.47
N GLN A 125 14.35 21.84 -22.75
CA GLN A 125 14.68 21.35 -21.40
C GLN A 125 15.62 20.14 -21.44
N SER A 126 16.93 20.39 -21.42
CA SER A 126 17.92 19.35 -21.12
C SER A 126 17.91 19.06 -19.62
N ARG A 127 17.48 17.85 -19.23
CA ARG A 127 17.60 17.40 -17.84
C ARG A 127 19.07 17.17 -17.52
N SER A 128 19.61 17.93 -16.57
CA SER A 128 20.98 17.70 -16.07
C SER A 128 21.11 16.26 -15.56
N ARG A 129 22.14 15.55 -16.05
CA ARG A 129 22.52 14.20 -15.59
C ARG A 129 22.68 14.13 -14.06
N TYR A 130 23.17 15.22 -13.46
CA TYR A 130 23.36 15.33 -12.02
C TYR A 130 22.03 15.41 -11.29
N THR A 131 21.09 16.23 -11.77
CA THR A 131 19.75 16.33 -11.17
C THR A 131 19.00 15.00 -11.24
N PHE A 132 19.11 14.29 -12.36
CA PHE A 132 18.52 12.95 -12.48
C PHE A 132 19.16 11.95 -11.51
N ALA A 133 20.49 11.88 -11.47
CA ALA A 133 21.21 10.98 -10.55
C ALA A 133 20.87 11.24 -9.08
N TRP A 134 20.84 12.51 -8.65
CA TRP A 134 20.45 12.88 -7.28
C TRP A 134 18.99 12.55 -6.98
N SER A 135 18.08 12.72 -7.94
CA SER A 135 16.68 12.34 -7.75
C SER A 135 16.52 10.83 -7.52
N ILE A 136 17.27 10.00 -8.27
CA ILE A 136 17.29 8.55 -8.08
C ILE A 136 17.92 8.19 -6.73
N ALA A 137 19.05 8.80 -6.38
CA ALA A 137 19.71 8.56 -5.08
C ALA A 137 18.80 8.88 -3.89
N LEU A 138 18.10 10.02 -3.94
CA LEU A 138 17.13 10.42 -2.91
C LEU A 138 15.94 9.45 -2.85
N LEU A 139 15.43 8.99 -4.00
CA LEU A 139 14.34 8.01 -4.03
C LEU A 139 14.76 6.69 -3.39
N VAL A 140 15.95 6.18 -3.72
CA VAL A 140 16.49 4.96 -3.12
C VAL A 140 16.68 5.13 -1.62
N PHE A 141 17.25 6.26 -1.19
CA PHE A 141 17.43 6.57 0.23
C PHE A 141 16.08 6.59 0.98
N LEU A 142 15.05 7.22 0.41
CA LEU A 142 13.70 7.24 1.00
C LEU A 142 13.09 5.84 1.10
N ILE A 143 13.24 4.99 0.08
CA ILE A 143 12.76 3.61 0.11
C ILE A 143 13.44 2.82 1.23
N VAL A 144 14.76 2.96 1.37
CA VAL A 144 15.53 2.31 2.44
C VAL A 144 15.10 2.82 3.81
N GLN A 145 14.96 4.14 3.98
CA GLN A 145 14.53 4.76 5.24
C GLN A 145 13.13 4.29 5.66
N ILE A 146 12.16 4.29 4.74
CA ILE A 146 10.79 3.85 5.02
C ILE A 146 10.76 2.34 5.27
N GLY A 147 11.51 1.56 4.50
CA GLY A 147 11.64 0.12 4.70
C GLY A 147 12.19 -0.22 6.08
N TYR A 148 13.25 0.49 6.50
CA TYR A 148 13.83 0.38 7.84
C TYR A 148 12.80 0.75 8.92
N GLY A 149 12.09 1.88 8.76
CA GLY A 149 11.02 2.28 9.68
C GLY A 149 9.90 1.23 9.82
N GLY A 150 9.49 0.61 8.72
CA GLY A 150 8.50 -0.47 8.72
C GLY A 150 8.98 -1.71 9.50
N LEU A 151 10.27 -2.07 9.35
CA LEU A 151 10.86 -3.18 10.11
C LEU A 151 10.90 -2.87 11.61
N VAL A 152 11.35 -1.67 11.98
CA VAL A 152 11.41 -1.23 13.39
C VAL A 152 10.02 -1.23 14.04
N ALA A 153 9.02 -0.72 13.33
CA ALA A 153 7.63 -0.72 13.78
C ALA A 153 7.10 -2.16 13.97
N GLY A 154 7.35 -3.04 12.99
CA GLY A 154 6.94 -4.45 13.08
C GLY A 154 7.63 -5.24 14.20
N MET A 155 8.89 -4.90 14.52
CA MET A 155 9.62 -5.51 15.64
C MET A 155 9.23 -4.94 17.00
N LYS A 156 8.34 -3.92 17.05
CA LYS A 156 8.04 -3.11 18.25
C LYS A 156 9.30 -2.49 18.88
N ALA A 157 10.38 -2.33 18.10
CA ALA A 157 11.67 -1.85 18.55
C ALA A 157 11.73 -0.31 18.68
N GLY A 158 10.60 0.39 18.47
CA GLY A 158 10.48 1.84 18.66
C GLY A 158 10.22 2.28 20.11
N HIS A 159 10.02 1.34 21.04
CA HIS A 159 9.74 1.62 22.46
C HIS A 159 10.99 1.53 23.36
N ILE A 160 12.18 1.76 22.81
CA ILE A 160 13.40 1.96 23.62
C ILE A 160 13.40 3.42 24.10
N SER A 161 12.56 3.72 25.10
CA SER A 161 12.56 4.96 25.88
C SER A 161 11.94 4.69 27.24
#